data_AF-A0A7X7BU85-F1
#
_entry.id   AF-A0A7X7BU85-F1
#
_cell.length_a   1.000
_cell.length_b   1.000
_cell.length_c   1.000
_cell.angle_alpha   90.00
_cell.angle_beta   90.00
_cell.angle_gamma   90.00
#
_symmetry.space_group_name_H-M   'P 1'
#
loop_
_entity.id
_entity.type
_entity.pdbx_description
1 polymer ?
#
loop_
_entity_poly.entity_id
_entity_poly.type
_entity_poly.pdbx_seq_one_letter_code
_entity_poly.pdbx_strand_id
1 'polypeptide(L)'
;MSFQVSGQILNIYQRDDFVDRSTGEVTKGKHYIQILVQVPLDNGETRFEQFEIGTKSPKKYEEFKGKKHILPITIGFWRNGDRAGIYYNTVD
;
A
#
# COMPACT_ATOMS: atom_id res chain seq x y z
N MET A 1 -14.84 -4.07 10.94
CA MET A 1 -14.02 -2.92 11.32
C MET A 1 -13.37 -2.38 10.06
N SER A 2 -13.67 -1.15 9.65
CA SER A 2 -13.10 -0.52 8.45
C SER A 2 -11.99 0.43 8.87
N PHE A 3 -10.76 0.17 8.43
CA PHE A 3 -9.63 1.07 8.65
C PHE A 3 -9.53 2.05 7.49
N GLN A 4 -9.08 3.26 7.76
CA GLN A 4 -8.90 4.29 6.75
C GLN A 4 -7.54 4.95 6.91
N VAL A 5 -6.88 5.24 5.78
CA VAL A 5 -5.64 6.00 5.74
C VAL A 5 -5.89 7.28 4.96
N SER A 6 -5.58 8.44 5.54
CA SER A 6 -5.68 9.73 4.86
C SER A 6 -4.30 10.29 4.61
N GLY A 7 -4.06 10.75 3.38
CA GLY A 7 -2.75 11.27 2.97
C GLY A 7 -2.76 11.71 1.53
N GLN A 8 -1.62 12.20 1.05
CA GLN A 8 -1.45 12.57 -0.35
C GLN A 8 -1.02 11.36 -1.16
N ILE A 9 -1.75 11.01 -2.22
CA ILE A 9 -1.32 9.95 -3.13
C ILE A 9 -0.13 10.46 -3.93
N LEU A 10 1.04 9.85 -3.76
CA LEU A 10 2.26 10.21 -4.47
C LEU A 10 2.33 9.50 -5.82
N ASN A 11 2.07 8.19 -5.81
CA ASN A 11 2.20 7.36 -7.00
C ASN A 11 1.30 6.13 -6.93
N ILE A 12 1.05 5.54 -8.10
CA ILE A 12 0.41 4.25 -8.27
C ILE A 12 1.29 3.48 -9.25
N TYR A 13 1.70 2.27 -8.88
CA TYR A 13 2.66 1.51 -9.67
C TYR A 13 2.44 0.01 -9.54
N GLN A 14 2.99 -0.75 -10.47
CA GLN A 14 3.09 -2.21 -10.38
C GLN A 14 4.52 -2.55 -9.97
N ARG A 15 4.69 -3.41 -8.96
CA ARG A 15 6.02 -3.98 -8.67
C ARG A 15 6.45 -4.89 -9.82
N ASP A 16 7.76 -5.13 -9.92
CA ASP A 16 8.30 -6.04 -10.91
C ASP A 16 7.75 -7.46 -10.73
N ASP A 17 7.67 -8.19 -11.84
CA ASP A 17 7.39 -9.61 -11.83
C ASP A 17 8.53 -10.36 -11.13
N PHE A 18 8.18 -11.34 -10.31
CA PHE A 18 9.16 -12.21 -9.67
C PHE A 18 9.29 -13.50 -10.48
N VAL A 19 10.52 -13.87 -10.82
CA VAL A 19 10.83 -15.14 -11.49
C VAL A 19 11.55 -16.04 -10.50
N ASP A 20 10.98 -17.20 -10.20
CA ASP A 20 11.66 -18.23 -9.43
C ASP A 20 12.78 -18.84 -10.29
N ARG A 21 14.02 -18.68 -9.85
CA ARG A 21 15.21 -19.13 -10.61
C ARG A 21 15.34 -20.65 -10.68
N SER A 22 14.69 -21.38 -9.77
CA SER A 22 14.77 -22.83 -9.68
C SER A 22 13.70 -23.53 -10.52
N THR A 23 12.49 -22.95 -10.60
CA THR A 23 11.37 -23.52 -11.34
C THR A 23 11.09 -22.83 -12.68
N GLY A 24 11.58 -21.59 -12.85
CA GLY A 24 11.24 -20.73 -13.98
C GLY A 24 9.84 -20.11 -13.91
N GLU A 25 9.10 -20.34 -12.82
CA GLU A 25 7.75 -19.80 -12.65
C GLU A 25 7.75 -18.29 -12.45
N VAL A 26 6.81 -17.60 -13.10
CA VAL A 26 6.67 -16.15 -13.04
C VAL A 26 5.45 -15.77 -12.21
N THR A 27 5.69 -15.10 -11.08
CA THR A 27 4.65 -14.46 -10.28
C THR A 27 4.51 -13.01 -10.69
N LYS A 28 3.31 -12.62 -11.14
CA LYS A 28 3.03 -11.24 -11.54
C LYS A 28 3.11 -10.28 -10.36
N GLY A 29 3.79 -9.16 -10.58
CA GLY A 29 3.89 -8.10 -9.59
C GLY A 29 2.54 -7.46 -9.30
N LYS A 30 2.29 -7.12 -8.03
CA LYS A 30 1.03 -6.50 -7.58
C LYS A 30 1.07 -4.98 -7.74
N HIS A 31 -0.11 -4.37 -7.84
CA HIS A 31 -0.25 -2.91 -7.84
C HIS A 31 -0.27 -2.36 -6.42
N TYR A 32 0.37 -1.21 -6.24
CA TYR A 32 0.45 -0.49 -4.98
C TYR A 32 0.14 1.00 -5.18
N ILE A 33 -0.51 1.57 -4.17
CA ILE A 33 -0.68 3.00 -3.99
C ILE A 33 0.33 3.47 -2.97
N GLN A 34 1.18 4.41 -3.36
CA GLN A 34 2.13 5.07 -2.48
C GLN A 34 1.48 6.34 -1.92
N ILE A 35 1.31 6.42 -0.61
CA ILE A 35 0.62 7.52 0.08
C ILE A 35 1.53 8.15 1.14
N LEU A 36 1.56 9.48 1.18
CA LEU A 36 2.26 10.26 2.19
C LEU A 36 1.27 10.70 3.28
N VAL A 37 1.51 10.25 4.50
CA VAL A 37 0.70 10.51 5.69
C VAL A 37 1.43 11.51 6.59
N GLN A 38 0.66 12.39 7.22
CA GLN A 38 1.15 13.33 8.22
C GLN A 38 0.81 12.80 9.61
N VAL A 39 1.84 12.55 10.41
CA VAL A 39 1.73 12.05 11.79
C VAL A 39 2.05 13.23 12.72
N PRO A 40 1.05 13.76 13.46
CA PRO A 40 1.32 14.75 14.48
C PRO A 40 2.13 14.12 15.61
N LEU A 41 3.12 14.85 16.13
CA LEU A 41 3.95 14.44 17.25
C LEU A 41 3.56 15.20 18.52
N ASP A 42 3.85 14.63 19.69
CA ASP A 42 3.48 15.22 20.99
C ASP A 42 4.10 16.60 21.25
N ASN A 43 5.22 16.90 20.59
CA ASN A 43 5.89 18.21 20.67
C ASN A 43 5.29 19.26 19.71
N GLY A 44 4.20 18.94 19.00
CA GLY A 44 3.55 19.83 18.04
C GLY A 44 4.16 19.83 16.64
N GLU A 45 5.26 19.12 16.43
CA GLU A 45 5.85 18.92 15.10
C GLU A 45 5.05 17.89 14.28
N THR A 46 5.33 17.82 12.98
CA THR A 46 4.73 16.83 12.08
C THR A 46 5.80 15.95 11.44
N ARG A 47 5.66 14.62 11.58
CA ARG A 47 6.45 13.64 10.84
C ARG A 47 5.67 13.19 9.62
N PHE A 48 6.33 13.12 8.47
CA PHE A 48 5.74 12.51 7.28
C PHE A 48 6.15 11.04 7.21
N GLU A 49 5.19 10.17 6.92
CA GLU A 49 5.42 8.75 6.70
C GLU A 49 4.84 8.32 5.37
N GLN A 50 5.62 7.52 4.64
CA GLN A 50 5.17 6.94 3.39
C GLN A 50 4.68 5.51 3.63
N PHE A 51 3.48 5.22 3.15
CA PHE A 51 2.91 3.88 3.16
C PHE A 51 2.68 3.37 1.74
N GLU A 52 2.72 2.07 1.59
CA GLU A 52 2.36 1.37 0.36
C GLU A 52 1.18 0.45 0.64
N ILE A 53 0.07 0.69 -0.06
CA ILE A 53 -1.18 -0.06 0.13
C ILE A 53 -1.44 -0.83 -1.15
N GLY A 54 -1.59 -2.15 -1.05
CA GLY A 54 -1.91 -2.98 -2.22
C GLY A 54 -3.30 -2.67 -2.77
N THR A 55 -3.46 -2.71 -4.09
CA THR A 55 -4.77 -2.47 -4.74
C THR A 55 -4.99 -3.44 -5.89
N LYS A 56 -6.25 -3.81 -6.11
CA LYS A 56 -6.68 -4.54 -7.31
C LYS A 56 -7.22 -3.61 -8.39
N SER A 57 -7.56 -2.38 -8.06
CA SER A 57 -8.15 -1.40 -8.98
C SER A 57 -7.32 -0.12 -9.10
N PRO A 58 -6.06 -0.18 -9.57
CA PRO A 58 -5.16 0.98 -9.63
C PRO A 58 -5.76 2.17 -10.39
N LYS A 59 -6.49 1.91 -11.50
CA LYS A 59 -7.13 2.94 -12.33
C LYS A 59 -8.15 3.80 -11.56
N LYS A 60 -8.78 3.26 -10.51
CA LYS A 60 -9.75 3.98 -9.66
C LYS A 60 -9.10 5.15 -8.92
N TYR A 61 -7.79 5.08 -8.70
CA TYR A 61 -7.09 6.03 -7.85
C TYR A 61 -6.21 7.03 -8.61
N GLU A 62 -6.04 6.86 -9.92
CA GLU A 62 -5.18 7.70 -10.77
C GLU A 62 -5.58 9.18 -10.72
N GLU A 63 -6.88 9.49 -10.71
CA GLU A 63 -7.38 10.88 -10.66
C GLU A 63 -7.06 11.61 -9.34
N PHE A 64 -6.72 10.86 -8.29
CA PHE A 64 -6.37 11.37 -6.97
C PHE A 64 -4.86 11.51 -6.78
N LYS A 65 -4.04 11.14 -7.78
CA LYS A 65 -2.59 11.32 -7.73
C LYS A 65 -2.23 12.80 -7.55
N GLY A 66 -1.32 13.08 -6.62
CA GLY A 66 -0.94 14.42 -6.18
C GLY A 66 -1.93 15.08 -5.19
N LYS A 67 -3.11 14.49 -4.94
CA LYS A 67 -4.14 15.06 -4.06
C LYS A 67 -4.22 14.31 -2.74
N LYS A 68 -4.75 14.99 -1.72
CA LYS A 68 -5.15 14.35 -0.46
C LYS A 68 -6.39 13.50 -0.71
N HIS A 69 -6.35 12.23 -0.30
CA HIS A 69 -7.45 11.29 -0.45
C HIS A 69 -7.54 10.37 0.78
N ILE A 70 -8.71 9.79 1.01
CA ILE A 70 -8.95 8.82 2.09
C ILE A 70 -9.10 7.45 1.47
N LEU A 71 -8.17 6.55 1.78
CA LEU A 71 -8.18 5.18 1.31
C LEU A 71 -8.83 4.27 2.38
N PRO A 72 -9.99 3.65 2.09
CA PRO A 72 -10.49 2.57 2.91
C PRO A 72 -9.60 1.34 2.71
N ILE A 73 -9.12 0.77 3.81
CA ILE A 73 -8.22 -0.38 3.79
C ILE A 73 -8.74 -1.56 4.63
N THR A 74 -8.33 -2.75 4.20
CA THR A 74 -8.37 -3.99 4.98
C THR A 74 -6.98 -4.29 5.51
N ILE A 75 -6.93 -4.91 6.69
CA ILE A 75 -5.71 -5.42 7.28
C ILE A 75 -5.76 -6.95 7.15
N GLY A 76 -4.72 -7.53 6.57
CA GLY A 76 -4.54 -8.97 6.48
C GLY A 76 -3.26 -9.43 7.15
N PHE A 77 -3.19 -10.73 7.41
CA PHE A 77 -2.03 -11.37 8.01
C PHE A 77 -1.47 -12.40 7.04
N TRP A 78 -0.15 -12.47 6.93
CA TRP A 78 0.53 -13.50 6.16
C TRP A 78 1.45 -14.29 7.08
N ARG A 79 1.66 -15.55 6.73
CA ARG A 79 2.64 -16.43 7.37
C ARG A 79 3.43 -17.17 6.30
N ASN A 80 4.74 -17.21 6.46
CA ASN A 80 5.64 -18.01 5.63
C ASN A 80 6.66 -18.70 6.54
N GLY A 81 6.44 -19.98 6.81
CA GLY A 81 7.21 -20.74 7.78
C GLY A 81 7.08 -20.18 9.21
N ASP A 82 8.21 -19.74 9.76
CA ASP A 82 8.36 -19.11 11.08
C ASP A 82 8.10 -17.59 11.05
N ARG A 83 8.02 -16.98 9.87
CA ARG A 83 7.74 -15.55 9.71
C ARG A 83 6.25 -15.29 9.61
N ALA A 84 5.80 -14.26 10.29
CA ALA A 84 4.47 -13.70 10.12
C ALA A 84 4.56 -12.19 9.92
N GLY A 85 3.56 -11.62 9.27
CA GLY A 85 3.48 -10.18 9.07
C GLY A 85 2.08 -9.70 8.75
N ILE A 86 1.96 -8.39 8.63
CA ILE A 86 0.72 -7.68 8.34
C ILE A 86 0.84 -7.06 6.96
N TYR A 87 -0.27 -7.02 6.21
CA TYR A 87 -0.37 -6.28 4.97
C TYR A 87 -1.64 -5.46 4.90
N TYR A 88 -1.62 -4.42 4.08
CA TYR A 88 -2.74 -3.50 3.87
C TYR A 88 -3.17 -3.56 2.41
N ASN A 89 -4.48 -3.70 2.16
CA ASN A 89 -5.05 -3.58 0.82
C ASN A 89 -6.22 -2.61 0.83
N THR A 90 -6.48 -1.94 -0.28
CA THR A 90 -7.74 -1.22 -0.49
C THR A 90 -8.97 -2.15 -0.41
N VAL A 91 -10.13 -1.59 -0.05
CA VAL A 91 -11.43 -2.32 0.08
C VAL A 91 -12.16 -2.41 -1.28
N ASP A 92 -11.47 -2.17 -2.38
CA ASP A 92 -12.02 -2.04 -3.74
C ASP A 92 -12.31 -3.36 -4.46
#